data_AF-A0A534IR34-F1
#
_entry.id   AF-A0A534IR34-F1
#
_cell.length_a   1.000
_cell.length_b   1.000
_cell.length_c   1.000
_cell.angle_alpha   90.00
_cell.angle_beta   90.00
_cell.angle_gamma   90.00
#
_symmetry.space_group_name_H-M   'P 1'
#
loop_
_entity.id
_entity.type
_entity.pdbx_description
1 polymer ?
#
loop_
_entity_poly.entity_id
_entity_poly.type
_entity_poly.pdbx_seq_one_letter_code
_entity_poly.pdbx_strand_id
1 'polypeptide(L)'
;MGAMAGRETFYCYACLHRHAKASAIGRGHARFDIEADASTSALQSHIREFSLQTRGVQAALRILGIEGVRIHPPRFGRGWPPKEEVERRYRDLVKHAHPDAGGDPEEFRRIQWAIEILRRYRPPEEYRMDDGPR
;
A
#
# COMPACT_ATOMS: atom_id res chain seq x y z
N MET A 1 14.11 -15.65 -23.00
CA MET A 1 13.91 -15.41 -21.55
C MET A 1 14.75 -14.21 -21.16
N GLY A 2 14.19 -13.00 -21.28
CA GLY A 2 14.91 -11.77 -21.03
C GLY A 2 15.18 -11.63 -19.54
N ALA A 3 16.45 -11.48 -19.17
CA ALA A 3 16.84 -11.08 -17.83
C ALA A 3 16.14 -9.76 -17.51
N MET A 4 15.15 -9.82 -16.62
CA MET A 4 14.60 -8.64 -15.97
C MET A 4 15.78 -7.95 -15.29
N ALA A 5 16.31 -6.88 -15.89
CA ALA A 5 17.29 -6.01 -15.27
C ALA A 5 16.68 -5.56 -13.93
N GLY A 6 17.01 -6.29 -12.87
CA GLY A 6 16.29 -6.21 -11.63
C GLY A 6 16.57 -4.85 -11.02
N ARG A 7 15.56 -3.98 -10.96
CA ARG A 7 15.63 -2.66 -10.31
C ARG A 7 16.55 -2.70 -9.10
N GLU A 8 17.61 -1.89 -9.10
CA GLU A 8 18.62 -1.89 -8.04
C GLU A 8 18.07 -1.31 -6.73
N THR A 9 16.98 -0.55 -6.83
CA THR A 9 16.25 0.01 -5.70
C THR A 9 14.78 -0.41 -5.69
N PHE A 10 14.16 -0.37 -4.51
CA PHE A 10 12.74 -0.59 -4.32
C PHE A 10 12.17 0.31 -3.22
N TYR A 11 10.86 0.52 -3.25
CA TYR A 11 10.15 1.23 -2.20
C TYR A 11 9.59 0.25 -1.16
N CYS A 12 9.99 0.44 0.10
CA CYS A 12 9.56 -0.40 1.21
C CYS A 12 8.32 0.21 1.87
N TYR A 13 7.18 -0.46 1.81
CA TYR A 13 5.97 0.04 2.46
C TYR A 13 6.04 -0.03 4.00
N ALA A 14 6.92 -0.85 4.57
CA ALA A 14 7.05 -0.96 6.02
C ALA A 14 7.73 0.27 6.67
N CYS A 15 8.65 0.92 5.97
CA CYS A 15 9.36 2.11 6.45
C CYS A 15 9.11 3.37 5.60
N LEU A 16 8.39 3.26 4.48
CA LEU A 16 8.11 4.35 3.54
C LEU A 16 9.35 4.99 2.89
N HIS A 17 10.45 4.24 2.80
CA HIS A 17 11.69 4.67 2.20
C HIS A 17 12.12 3.81 1.01
N ARG A 18 12.93 4.41 0.13
CA ARG A 18 13.62 3.71 -0.95
C ARG A 18 14.87 3.02 -0.40
N HIS A 19 15.10 1.78 -0.80
CA HIS A 19 16.30 1.01 -0.44
C HIS A 19 16.98 0.44 -1.68
N ALA A 20 18.31 0.40 -1.66
CA ALA A 20 19.08 -0.40 -2.60
C ALA A 20 19.04 -1.88 -2.20
N LYS A 21 18.78 -2.78 -3.16
CA LYS A 21 18.73 -4.25 -2.93
C LYS A 21 20.05 -4.80 -2.38
N ALA A 22 21.17 -4.22 -2.79
CA ALA A 22 22.50 -4.62 -2.34
C ALA A 22 22.83 -4.15 -0.90
N SER A 23 22.04 -3.25 -0.32
CA SER A 23 22.28 -2.78 1.06
C SER A 23 21.84 -3.83 2.09
N ALA A 24 22.49 -3.84 3.26
CA ALA A 24 22.14 -4.74 4.35
C ALA A 24 20.68 -4.56 4.80
N ILE A 25 20.23 -3.31 4.91
CA ILE A 25 18.84 -2.97 5.24
C ILE A 25 17.90 -3.40 4.10
N GLY A 26 18.27 -3.14 2.84
CA GLY A 26 17.49 -3.52 1.66
C GLY A 26 17.24 -5.03 1.57
N ARG A 27 18.24 -5.86 1.87
CA ARG A 27 18.04 -7.33 1.92
C ARG A 27 16.99 -7.74 2.96
N GLY A 28 17.02 -7.14 4.15
CA GLY A 28 16.01 -7.39 5.19
C GLY A 28 14.62 -6.83 4.87
N HIS A 29 14.56 -5.78 4.04
CA HIS A 29 13.34 -5.07 3.66
C HIS A 29 12.74 -5.53 2.33
N ALA A 30 13.43 -6.37 1.55
CA ALA A 30 12.98 -6.83 0.24
C ALA A 30 11.59 -7.49 0.26
N ARG A 31 11.22 -8.13 1.38
CA ARG A 31 9.88 -8.70 1.59
C ARG A 31 8.73 -7.68 1.68
N PHE A 32 9.06 -6.41 1.94
CA PHE A 32 8.12 -5.29 2.06
C PHE A 32 8.14 -4.38 0.83
N ASP A 33 8.66 -4.87 -0.28
CA ASP A 33 8.65 -4.18 -1.54
C ASP A 33 7.22 -4.18 -2.14
N ILE A 34 6.76 -3.01 -2.55
CA ILE A 34 5.43 -2.84 -3.16
C ILE A 34 5.24 -3.70 -4.42
N GLU A 35 6.33 -3.97 -5.17
CA GLU A 35 6.31 -4.77 -6.41
C GLU A 35 6.99 -6.15 -6.24
N ALA A 36 7.24 -6.61 -5.00
CA ALA A 36 7.73 -7.97 -4.81
C ALA A 36 6.62 -8.98 -5.13
N ASP A 37 6.93 -9.92 -6.03
CA ASP A 37 6.13 -11.11 -6.26
C ASP A 37 6.51 -12.21 -5.26
N ALA A 38 5.53 -12.68 -4.48
CA ALA A 38 5.68 -13.78 -3.54
C ALA A 38 4.93 -15.05 -4.00
N SER A 39 4.41 -15.08 -5.23
CA SER A 39 3.59 -16.17 -5.78
C SER A 39 4.35 -17.50 -5.92
N THR A 40 5.67 -17.46 -5.91
CA THR A 40 6.55 -18.64 -6.07
C THR A 40 6.61 -19.55 -4.83
N SER A 41 6.05 -19.12 -3.68
CA SER A 41 5.96 -19.94 -2.47
C SER A 41 4.69 -19.62 -1.67
N ALA A 42 3.92 -20.65 -1.33
CA ALA A 42 2.68 -20.51 -0.56
C ALA A 42 2.92 -19.88 0.83
N LEU A 43 4.02 -20.24 1.49
CA LEU A 43 4.41 -19.66 2.78
C LEU A 43 4.78 -18.17 2.64
N GLN A 44 5.57 -17.81 1.63
CA GLN A 44 5.93 -16.42 1.38
C GLN A 44 4.73 -15.58 1.00
N SER A 45 3.83 -16.13 0.18
CA SER A 45 2.54 -15.52 -0.14
C SER A 45 1.72 -15.24 1.12
N HIS A 46 1.61 -16.20 2.04
CA HIS A 46 0.85 -16.02 3.28
C HIS A 46 1.48 -14.96 4.22
N ILE A 47 2.81 -14.98 4.38
CA ILE A 47 3.53 -13.99 5.19
C ILE A 47 3.37 -12.58 4.60
N ARG A 48 3.44 -12.45 3.27
CA ARG A 48 3.23 -11.19 2.56
C ARG A 48 1.81 -10.70 2.74
N GLU A 49 0.82 -11.57 2.58
CA GLU A 49 -0.60 -11.23 2.77
C GLU A 49 -0.86 -10.66 4.17
N PHE A 50 -0.36 -11.32 5.21
CA PHE A 50 -0.46 -10.85 6.59
C PHE A 50 0.22 -9.47 6.79
N SER A 51 1.38 -9.28 6.17
CA SER A 51 2.12 -8.01 6.24
C SER A 51 1.40 -6.86 5.54
N LEU A 52 0.72 -7.14 4.42
CA LEU A 52 -0.09 -6.15 3.71
C LEU A 52 -1.34 -5.75 4.51
N GLN A 53 -2.03 -6.71 5.12
CA GLN A 53 -3.22 -6.45 5.93
C GLN A 53 -2.92 -5.54 7.13
N THR A 54 -1.72 -5.67 7.73
CA THR A 54 -1.35 -4.91 8.93
C THR A 54 -0.59 -3.63 8.59
N ARG A 55 0.59 -3.75 7.97
CA ARG A 55 1.48 -2.64 7.66
C ARG A 55 1.16 -1.99 6.32
N GLY A 56 0.75 -2.80 5.34
CA GLY A 56 0.43 -2.30 3.99
C GLY A 56 -0.74 -1.31 3.99
N VAL A 57 -1.82 -1.59 4.73
CA VAL A 57 -2.96 -0.67 4.87
C VAL A 57 -2.54 0.65 5.52
N GLN A 58 -1.76 0.61 6.60
CA GLN A 58 -1.26 1.83 7.25
C GLN A 58 -0.34 2.63 6.31
N ALA A 59 0.52 1.94 5.57
CA ALA A 59 1.40 2.55 4.59
C ALA A 59 0.60 3.22 3.45
N ALA A 60 -0.42 2.53 2.93
CA ALA A 60 -1.27 3.04 1.87
C ALA A 60 -2.03 4.31 2.29
N LEU A 61 -2.56 4.35 3.52
CA LEU A 61 -3.18 5.56 4.08
C LEU A 61 -2.19 6.73 4.13
N ARG A 62 -0.97 6.49 4.62
CA ARG A 62 0.08 7.52 4.68
C ARG A 62 0.51 8.00 3.29
N ILE A 63 0.61 7.10 2.31
CA ILE A 63 0.91 7.46 0.91
C ILE A 63 -0.18 8.38 0.34
N LEU A 64 -1.45 8.15 0.70
CA LEU A 64 -2.55 9.04 0.32
C LEU A 64 -2.67 10.31 1.18
N GLY A 65 -1.74 10.53 2.12
CA GLY A 65 -1.75 11.69 3.02
C GLY A 65 -2.86 11.64 4.08
N ILE A 66 -3.38 10.45 4.39
CA ILE A 66 -4.40 10.24 5.43
C ILE A 66 -3.69 9.76 6.71
N GLU A 67 -3.52 10.68 7.66
CA GLU A 67 -2.82 10.43 8.91
C GLU A 67 -3.77 10.21 10.10
N GLY A 68 -3.23 9.76 11.23
CA GLY A 68 -4.00 9.60 12.48
C GLY A 68 -5.01 8.44 12.49
N VAL A 69 -5.12 7.68 11.40
CA VAL A 69 -6.09 6.58 11.29
C VAL A 69 -5.64 5.39 12.13
N ARG A 70 -6.49 4.97 13.07
CA ARG A 70 -6.32 3.75 13.87
C ARG A 70 -7.32 2.71 13.42
N ILE A 71 -6.88 1.81 12.54
CA ILE A 71 -7.68 0.64 12.14
C ILE A 71 -7.41 -0.48 13.12
N HIS A 72 -8.46 -1.00 13.75
CA HIS A 72 -8.38 -2.18 14.62
C HIS A 72 -8.51 -3.48 13.81
N PRO A 73 -7.47 -4.33 13.74
CA PRO A 73 -7.53 -5.63 13.06
C PRO A 73 -8.49 -6.61 13.79
N PRO A 74 -9.02 -7.68 13.13
CA PRO A 74 -8.23 -8.52 12.23
C PRO A 74 -8.59 -8.44 10.74
N ARG A 75 -9.79 -8.01 10.35
CA ARG A 75 -10.21 -7.99 8.93
C ARG A 75 -11.09 -6.81 8.52
N PHE A 76 -11.87 -6.21 9.44
CA PHE A 76 -12.90 -5.22 9.12
C PHE A 76 -13.12 -4.24 10.30
N GLY A 77 -12.06 -3.51 10.67
CA GLY A 77 -12.11 -2.63 11.85
C GLY A 77 -12.96 -1.37 11.67
N ARG A 78 -13.37 -0.75 12.78
CA ARG A 78 -13.80 0.66 12.82
C ARG A 78 -12.61 1.60 12.53
N GLY A 79 -12.94 2.86 12.24
CA GLY A 79 -11.94 3.91 12.05
C GLY A 79 -11.38 4.03 10.64
N TRP A 80 -11.98 3.35 9.64
CA TRP A 80 -11.62 3.60 8.24
C TRP A 80 -12.09 4.99 7.80
N PRO A 81 -11.28 5.74 7.03
CA PRO A 81 -11.75 6.96 6.41
C PRO A 81 -12.91 6.67 5.43
N PRO A 82 -13.80 7.66 5.21
CA PRO A 82 -14.85 7.59 4.21
C PRO A 82 -14.31 7.20 2.83
N LYS A 83 -15.13 6.51 2.04
CA LYS A 83 -14.72 6.06 0.69
C LYS A 83 -14.41 7.25 -0.20
N GLU A 84 -15.25 8.26 -0.11
CA GLU A 84 -15.21 9.50 -0.87
C GLU A 84 -13.93 10.28 -0.55
N GLU A 85 -13.50 10.28 0.71
CA GLU A 85 -12.24 10.92 1.12
C GLU A 85 -11.03 10.22 0.50
N VAL A 86 -10.98 8.88 0.57
CA VAL A 86 -9.89 8.09 -0.03
C VAL A 86 -9.83 8.33 -1.54
N GLU A 87 -10.96 8.27 -2.24
CA GLU A 87 -11.04 8.46 -3.69
C GLU A 87 -10.75 9.92 -4.10
N ARG A 88 -11.10 10.90 -3.26
CA ARG A 88 -10.73 12.31 -3.47
C ARG A 88 -9.21 12.48 -3.38
N ARG A 89 -8.58 12.02 -2.29
CA ARG A 89 -7.13 12.10 -2.09
C ARG A 89 -6.36 11.41 -3.22
N TYR A 90 -6.80 10.21 -3.61
CA TYR A 90 -6.23 9.48 -4.73
C TYR A 90 -6.28 10.29 -6.04
N ARG A 91 -7.45 10.85 -6.40
CA ARG A 91 -7.60 11.64 -7.62
C ARG A 91 -6.73 12.90 -7.63
N ASP A 92 -6.61 13.57 -6.49
CA ASP A 92 -5.80 14.78 -6.37
C ASP A 92 -4.31 14.45 -6.53
N LEU A 93 -3.83 13.38 -5.89
CA LEU A 93 -2.45 12.91 -6.04
C LEU A 93 -2.14 12.44 -7.46
N VAL A 94 -3.05 11.69 -8.09
CA VAL A 94 -2.89 11.24 -9.48
C VAL A 94 -2.74 12.42 -10.43
N LYS A 95 -3.56 13.47 -10.30
CA LYS A 95 -3.47 14.66 -11.18
C LYS A 95 -2.07 15.30 -11.14
N HIS A 96 -1.42 15.28 -9.99
CA HIS A 96 -0.08 15.88 -9.82
C HIS A 96 1.05 14.92 -10.20
N ALA A 97 0.92 13.64 -9.88
CA ALA A 97 1.97 12.65 -10.08
C ALA A 97 1.92 11.97 -11.46
N HIS A 98 0.89 12.20 -12.28
CA HIS A 98 0.75 11.50 -13.56
C HIS A 98 1.95 11.77 -14.49
N PRO A 99 2.60 10.73 -15.05
CA PRO A 99 3.74 10.90 -15.96
C PRO A 99 3.43 11.79 -17.17
N ASP A 100 2.23 11.66 -17.74
CA ASP A 100 1.78 12.48 -18.88
C ASP A 100 1.66 13.98 -18.53
N ALA A 101 1.55 14.32 -17.24
CA ALA A 101 1.56 15.70 -16.75
C ALA A 101 2.96 16.15 -16.29
N GLY A 102 4.00 15.34 -16.53
CA GLY A 102 5.37 15.58 -16.09
C GLY A 102 5.67 15.13 -14.65
N GLY A 103 4.78 14.35 -14.02
CA GLY A 103 4.97 13.83 -12.67
C GLY A 103 5.92 12.63 -12.59
N ASP A 104 6.38 12.31 -11.37
CA ASP A 104 7.30 11.18 -11.13
C ASP A 104 6.59 9.83 -11.33
N PRO A 105 7.02 8.99 -12.29
CA PRO A 105 6.44 7.67 -12.48
C PRO A 105 6.54 6.76 -11.26
N GLU A 106 7.57 6.90 -10.41
CA GLU A 106 7.66 6.09 -9.20
C GLU A 106 6.67 6.52 -8.13
N GLU A 107 6.48 7.83 -7.94
CA GLU A 107 5.41 8.39 -7.13
C GLU A 107 4.03 7.91 -7.59
N PHE A 108 3.76 7.98 -8.90
CA PHE A 108 2.51 7.48 -9.46
C PHE A 108 2.28 6.00 -9.14
N ARG A 109 3.31 5.14 -9.29
CA ARG A 109 3.23 3.72 -8.93
C ARG A 109 2.93 3.50 -7.44
N ARG A 110 3.53 4.30 -6.55
CA ARG A 110 3.26 4.24 -5.10
C ARG A 110 1.80 4.60 -4.79
N ILE A 111 1.26 5.61 -5.47
CA ILE A 111 -0.13 6.04 -5.34
C ILE A 111 -1.10 4.96 -5.85
N GLN A 112 -0.81 4.34 -7.00
CA GLN A 112 -1.59 3.23 -7.55
C GLN A 112 -1.61 2.04 -6.58
N TRP A 113 -0.44 1.63 -6.10
CA TRP A 113 -0.34 0.54 -5.12
C TRP A 113 -1.15 0.86 -3.85
N ALA A 114 -1.09 2.09 -3.34
CA ALA A 114 -1.82 2.47 -2.15
C ALA A 114 -3.34 2.32 -2.33
N ILE A 115 -3.91 2.82 -3.42
CA ILE A 115 -5.36 2.71 -3.65
C ILE A 115 -5.80 1.26 -3.84
N GLU A 116 -4.99 0.42 -4.50
CA GLU A 116 -5.27 -1.02 -4.67
C GLU A 116 -5.32 -1.75 -3.33
N ILE A 117 -4.34 -1.50 -2.45
CA ILE A 117 -4.31 -2.08 -1.10
C ILE A 117 -5.55 -1.65 -0.30
N LEU A 118 -5.91 -0.37 -0.33
CA LEU A 118 -7.09 0.11 0.39
C LEU A 118 -8.39 -0.49 -0.18
N ARG A 119 -8.52 -0.62 -1.50
CA ARG A 119 -9.70 -1.26 -2.12
C ARG A 119 -9.79 -2.74 -1.80
N ARG A 120 -8.66 -3.45 -1.78
CA ARG A 120 -8.59 -4.88 -1.49
C ARG A 120 -8.96 -5.22 -0.05
N TYR A 121 -8.53 -4.40 0.91
CA TYR A 121 -8.71 -4.70 2.34
C TYR A 121 -9.79 -3.86 3.02
N ARG A 122 -10.42 -2.92 2.31
CA ARG A 122 -11.55 -2.16 2.85
C ARG A 122 -12.72 -3.11 3.13
N PRO A 123 -13.34 -3.04 4.31
CA PRO A 123 -14.57 -3.78 4.58
C PRO A 123 -15.66 -3.45 3.56
N PRO A 124 -16.45 -4.46 3.13
CA PRO A 124 -17.72 -4.21 2.46
C PRO A 124 -18.59 -3.30 3.34
N GLU A 125 -19.42 -2.48 2.68
CA GLU A 125 -20.26 -1.48 3.34
C GLU A 125 -21.25 -2.09 4.34
N GLU A 126 -21.68 -3.32 4.11
CA GLU A 126 -22.53 -4.11 5.01
C GLU A 126 -21.92 -4.34 6.41
N TYR A 127 -20.59 -4.37 6.53
CA TYR A 127 -19.88 -4.54 7.82
C TYR A 127 -19.56 -3.22 8.52
N ARG A 128 -19.94 -2.07 7.94
CA ARG A 128 -19.82 -0.74 8.58
C ARG A 128 -21.04 -0.37 9.44
N MET A 129 -22.10 -1.18 9.42
CA MET A 129 -23.36 -0.91 10.11
C MET A 129 -23.28 -1.22 11.61
N ASP A 130 -22.56 -0.39 12.36
CA ASP A 130 -22.65 -0.31 13.84
C ASP A 130 -22.36 1.12 14.35
N ASP A 131 -22.57 2.14 13.51
CA ASP A 131 -22.58 3.57 13.88
C ASP A 131 -24.02 4.13 13.84
N GLY A 132 -24.96 3.38 14.41
CA GLY A 132 -26.23 3.96 14.86
C GLY A 132 -26.02 4.72 16.17
N PRO A 133 -26.61 5.91 16.37
CA PRO A 133 -26.45 6.65 17.62
C PRO A 133 -26.98 5.82 18.79
N ARG A 134 -26.17 5.65 19.84
CA ARG A 134 -26.62 5.23 21.17
C ARG A 134 -27.11 6.44 21.95
#